data_AF-A0A839LAB7-F1
#
_entry.id   AF-A0A839LAB7-F1
#
_cell.length_a   1.000
_cell.length_b   1.000
_cell.length_c   1.000
_cell.angle_alpha   90.00
_cell.angle_beta   90.00
_cell.angle_gamma   90.00
#
_symmetry.space_group_name_H-M   'P 1'
#
loop_
_entity.id
_entity.type
_entity.pdbx_description
1 polymer ?
#
loop_
_entity_poly.entity_id
_entity_poly.type
_entity_poly.pdbx_seq_one_letter_code
_entity_poly.pdbx_strand_id
1 'polypeptide(L)'
;VVAAPVQPATATAPTTAPAEQARPTVTSAAPAPATSTAGLAPLVLRASAESWIEVVDARGQVQYSRLMRAGEVADLQVQTPVKLRVGNVSGTQLSLRGEPVDLQARSRDNVARLELP
;
A
#
# COMPACT_ATOMS: atom_id res chain seq x y z
N VAL A 1 -34.30 -39.68 60.66
CA VAL A 1 -35.72 -39.28 60.49
C VAL A 1 -35.76 -37.82 60.09
N VAL A 2 -36.66 -37.52 59.15
CA VAL A 2 -36.86 -36.32 58.31
C VAL A 2 -37.55 -35.17 59.08
N ALA A 3 -37.27 -33.90 58.73
CA ALA A 3 -38.28 -32.91 58.25
C ALA A 3 -37.75 -31.46 58.14
N ALA A 4 -38.22 -30.79 57.08
CA ALA A 4 -37.80 -29.52 56.48
C ALA A 4 -38.27 -28.24 57.20
N PRO A 5 -37.88 -27.07 56.68
CA PRO A 5 -38.89 -26.05 56.37
C PRO A 5 -38.82 -25.53 54.92
N VAL A 6 -39.92 -24.87 54.57
CA VAL A 6 -40.50 -24.55 53.27
C VAL A 6 -39.96 -23.25 52.61
N GLN A 7 -40.24 -23.18 51.31
CA GLN A 7 -39.96 -22.21 50.22
C GLN A 7 -40.56 -20.78 50.43
N PRO A 8 -40.56 -19.82 49.45
CA PRO A 8 -39.77 -19.60 48.21
C PRO A 8 -39.25 -18.14 48.07
N ALA A 9 -38.33 -17.87 47.13
CA ALA A 9 -38.28 -16.57 46.43
C ALA A 9 -37.58 -16.69 45.07
N THR A 10 -38.36 -16.48 44.01
CA THR A 10 -37.94 -16.29 42.61
C THR A 10 -37.41 -14.88 42.38
N ALA A 11 -36.25 -14.74 41.73
CA ALA A 11 -35.87 -13.56 40.93
C ALA A 11 -34.63 -13.93 40.09
N THR A 12 -34.81 -14.39 38.85
CA THR A 12 -34.69 -13.61 37.60
C THR A 12 -33.28 -13.29 37.12
N ALA A 13 -33.04 -13.78 35.90
CA ALA A 13 -32.19 -13.29 34.82
C ALA A 13 -30.69 -13.66 34.81
N PRO A 14 -30.24 -14.41 33.77
CA PRO A 14 -28.83 -14.55 33.43
C PRO A 14 -28.40 -13.32 32.62
N THR A 15 -27.48 -12.53 33.16
CA THR A 15 -26.82 -11.45 32.40
C THR A 15 -25.42 -11.90 31.98
N THR A 16 -25.41 -12.48 30.78
CA THR A 16 -24.53 -12.14 29.65
C THR A 16 -23.08 -11.73 29.96
N ALA A 17 -22.17 -12.63 29.60
CA ALA A 17 -20.78 -12.31 29.33
C ALA A 17 -20.67 -11.24 28.22
N PRO A 18 -19.76 -10.27 28.34
CA PRO A 18 -19.19 -9.59 27.19
C PRO A 18 -17.87 -10.24 26.81
N ALA A 19 -17.85 -10.68 25.56
CA ALA A 19 -16.74 -11.24 24.83
C ALA A 19 -15.47 -10.39 24.91
N GLU A 20 -14.35 -11.11 25.02
CA GLU A 20 -13.15 -10.96 24.21
C GLU A 20 -13.23 -9.85 23.16
N GLN A 21 -12.82 -8.64 23.54
CA GLN A 21 -12.44 -7.62 22.58
C GLN A 21 -10.94 -7.74 22.38
N ALA A 22 -10.57 -8.73 21.56
CA ALA A 22 -9.32 -8.70 20.82
C ALA A 22 -9.30 -7.38 20.03
N ARG A 23 -8.60 -6.41 20.61
CA ARG A 23 -8.29 -5.14 19.97
C ARG A 23 -7.68 -5.49 18.62
N PRO A 24 -8.21 -5.00 17.49
CA PRO A 24 -7.52 -5.18 16.23
C PRO A 24 -6.17 -4.52 16.41
N THR A 25 -5.14 -5.35 16.40
CA THR A 25 -3.77 -4.92 16.17
C THR A 25 -3.86 -4.10 14.89
N VAL A 26 -3.81 -2.78 15.04
CA VAL A 26 -3.46 -1.90 13.95
C VAL A 26 -2.02 -2.31 13.66
N THR A 27 -1.89 -3.29 12.77
CA THR A 27 -0.64 -3.59 12.10
C THR A 27 -0.40 -2.33 11.29
N SER A 28 0.19 -1.34 11.95
CA SER A 28 1.00 -0.36 11.26
C SER A 28 2.07 -1.23 10.63
N ALA A 29 1.81 -1.62 9.38
CA ALA A 29 2.78 -2.20 8.51
C ALA A 29 3.88 -1.14 8.41
N ALA A 30 4.80 -1.17 9.37
CA ALA A 30 6.11 -0.59 9.22
C ALA A 30 6.61 -1.15 7.89
N PRO A 31 6.91 -0.30 6.88
CA PRO A 31 7.46 -0.82 5.65
C PRO A 31 8.73 -1.56 6.06
N ALA A 32 8.73 -2.87 5.83
CA ALA A 32 9.90 -3.70 6.06
C ALA A 32 11.08 -2.99 5.38
N PRO A 33 12.27 -2.94 6.01
CA PRO A 33 13.41 -2.35 5.37
C PRO A 33 13.62 -3.15 4.09
N ALA A 34 13.36 -2.51 2.94
CA ALA A 34 13.61 -3.09 1.64
C ALA A 34 15.06 -3.55 1.69
N THR A 35 15.27 -4.87 1.71
CA THR A 35 16.57 -5.48 1.47
C THR A 35 17.03 -4.89 0.14
N SER A 36 17.88 -3.87 0.25
CA SER A 36 18.48 -3.20 -0.88
C SER A 36 19.47 -4.20 -1.44
N THR A 37 18.97 -5.14 -2.24
CA THR A 37 19.79 -6.00 -3.06
C THR A 37 20.65 -5.05 -3.87
N ALA A 38 21.97 -5.10 -3.65
CA ALA A 38 22.92 -4.19 -4.26
C ALA A 38 22.69 -4.13 -5.78
N GLY A 39 22.22 -2.97 -6.27
CA GLY A 39 21.84 -2.77 -7.67
C GLY A 39 20.35 -2.48 -7.93
N LEU A 40 19.46 -2.65 -6.94
CA LEU A 40 18.07 -2.22 -7.02
C LEU A 40 17.89 -0.83 -6.39
N ALA A 41 17.24 0.07 -7.13
CA ALA A 41 16.79 1.36 -6.66
C ALA A 41 15.32 1.29 -6.22
N PRO A 42 14.99 1.77 -5.01
CA PRO A 42 13.60 1.88 -4.59
C PRO A 42 12.92 2.96 -5.42
N LEU A 43 11.82 2.60 -6.06
CA LEU A 43 10.96 3.45 -6.86
C LEU A 43 9.59 3.50 -6.20
N VAL A 44 9.16 4.70 -5.83
CA VAL A 44 7.84 4.93 -5.25
C VAL A 44 7.02 5.73 -6.24
N LEU A 45 5.85 5.21 -6.61
CA LEU A 45 4.87 5.90 -7.41
C LEU A 45 3.63 6.18 -6.58
N ARG A 46 3.09 7.37 -6.71
CA ARG A 46 1.86 7.81 -6.05
C ARG A 46 0.94 8.38 -7.10
N ALA A 47 -0.18 7.70 -7.34
CA ALA A 47 -1.21 8.17 -8.25
C ALA A 47 -2.28 8.91 -7.43
N SER A 48 -2.47 10.19 -7.71
CA SER A 48 -3.54 11.04 -7.19
C SER A 48 -4.77 11.04 -8.11
N ALA A 49 -4.63 10.58 -9.35
CA ALA A 49 -5.72 10.36 -10.31
C ALA A 49 -5.54 8.99 -11.00
N GLU A 50 -6.47 8.62 -11.87
CA GLU A 50 -6.30 7.44 -12.71
C GLU A 50 -5.14 7.65 -13.70
N SER A 51 -4.16 6.75 -13.65
CA SER A 51 -2.90 6.88 -14.38
C SER A 51 -2.37 5.52 -14.82
N TRP A 52 -2.15 5.32 -16.11
CA TRP A 52 -1.43 4.15 -16.59
C TRP A 52 0.07 4.30 -16.31
N ILE A 53 0.69 3.30 -15.70
CA ILE A 53 2.11 3.31 -15.35
C ILE A 53 2.75 2.04 -15.86
N GLU A 54 3.84 2.21 -16.60
CA GLU A 54 4.72 1.16 -17.06
C GLU A 54 6.16 1.42 -16.60
N VAL A 55 6.78 0.42 -16.00
CA VAL A 55 8.14 0.43 -15.47
C VAL A 55 8.91 -0.69 -16.15
N VAL A 56 9.97 -0.33 -16.87
CA VAL A 56 10.82 -1.26 -17.60
C VAL A 56 12.24 -1.15 -17.08
N ASP A 57 12.75 -2.27 -16.57
CA ASP A 57 14.08 -2.40 -15.98
C ASP A 57 15.22 -2.27 -17.02
N ALA A 58 16.47 -2.14 -16.55
CA ALA A 58 17.67 -2.13 -17.39
C ALA A 58 17.77 -3.34 -18.33
N ARG A 59 17.20 -4.49 -17.93
CA ARG A 59 17.13 -5.71 -18.76
C ARG A 59 16.07 -5.64 -19.87
N GLY A 60 15.32 -4.54 -20.00
CA GLY A 60 14.18 -4.43 -20.90
C GLY A 60 12.95 -5.22 -20.45
N GLN A 61 12.92 -5.66 -19.19
CA GLN A 61 11.81 -6.40 -18.60
C GLN A 61 10.80 -5.45 -17.97
N VAL A 62 9.52 -5.66 -18.23
CA VAL A 62 8.43 -4.88 -17.65
C VAL A 62 8.20 -5.37 -16.21
N GLN A 63 8.66 -4.61 -15.23
CA GLN A 63 8.48 -4.94 -13.81
C GLN A 63 7.13 -4.48 -13.27
N TYR A 64 6.52 -3.50 -13.95
CA TYR A 64 5.21 -2.97 -13.59
C TYR A 64 4.52 -2.46 -14.83
N SER A 65 3.25 -2.80 -15.03
CA SER A 65 2.46 -2.26 -16.11
C SER A 65 0.99 -2.40 -15.75
N ARG A 66 0.41 -1.32 -15.19
CA ARG A 66 -0.99 -1.30 -14.78
C ARG A 66 -1.56 0.11 -14.72
N LEU A 67 -2.88 0.17 -14.69
CA LEU A 67 -3.63 1.37 -14.37
C LEU A 67 -3.67 1.54 -12.85
N MET A 68 -3.04 2.59 -12.35
CA MET A 68 -3.16 3.00 -10.95
C MET A 68 -4.38 3.91 -10.76
N ARG A 69 -5.09 3.73 -9.65
CA ARG A 69 -6.23 4.58 -9.28
C ARG A 69 -5.80 5.76 -8.43
N ALA A 70 -6.69 6.74 -8.28
CA ALA A 70 -6.49 7.87 -7.37
C ALA A 70 -6.27 7.41 -5.92
N GLY A 71 -5.27 7.98 -5.25
CA GLY A 71 -4.84 7.63 -3.90
C GLY A 71 -3.95 6.39 -3.80
N GLU A 72 -3.63 5.75 -4.92
CA GLU A 72 -2.86 4.51 -4.93
C GLU A 72 -1.36 4.78 -4.86
N VAL A 73 -0.65 3.92 -4.11
CA VAL A 73 0.80 3.99 -3.95
C VAL A 73 1.39 2.64 -4.33
N ALA A 74 2.45 2.66 -5.13
CA ALA A 74 3.19 1.49 -5.52
C ALA A 74 4.66 1.68 -5.17
N ASP A 75 5.18 0.82 -4.30
CA ASP A 75 6.60 0.69 -4.04
C ASP A 75 7.17 -0.47 -4.87
N LEU A 76 8.26 -0.18 -5.59
CA LEU A 76 8.92 -1.12 -6.47
C LEU A 76 10.43 -1.06 -6.27
N GLN A 77 11.10 -2.17 -6.53
CA GLN A 77 12.55 -2.24 -6.58
C GLN A 77 12.94 -2.48 -8.03
N VAL A 78 13.62 -1.52 -8.65
CA VAL A 78 13.98 -1.54 -10.08
C VAL A 78 15.48 -1.42 -10.25
N GLN A 79 16.08 -2.14 -11.20
CA GLN A 79 17.49 -1.96 -11.55
C GLN A 79 17.61 -0.76 -12.47
N THR A 80 18.57 0.11 -12.17
CA THR A 80 18.86 1.26 -13.02
C THR A 80 19.89 0.89 -14.10
N PRO A 81 19.79 1.45 -15.33
CA PRO A 81 18.83 2.45 -15.79
C PRO A 81 17.41 1.87 -16.01
N VAL A 82 16.38 2.59 -15.55
CA VAL A 82 14.97 2.19 -15.70
C VAL A 82 14.24 3.12 -16.66
N LYS A 83 13.46 2.56 -17.58
CA LYS A 83 12.56 3.30 -18.47
C LYS A 83 11.17 3.32 -17.89
N LEU A 84 10.62 4.50 -17.72
CA LEU A 84 9.31 4.70 -17.13
C LEU A 84 8.38 5.39 -18.12
N ARG A 85 7.13 4.94 -18.15
CA ARG A 85 6.05 5.59 -18.88
C ARG A 85 4.87 5.82 -17.95
N VAL A 86 4.42 7.06 -17.83
CA VAL A 86 3.27 7.45 -17.01
C VAL A 86 2.30 8.18 -17.91
N GLY A 87 1.09 7.65 -18.10
CA GLY A 87 0.09 8.17 -19.01
C GLY A 87 -0.65 9.42 -18.51
N ASN A 88 -0.63 9.69 -17.21
CA ASN A 88 -1.21 10.89 -16.61
C ASN A 88 -0.27 11.47 -15.55
N VAL A 89 0.52 12.45 -15.97
CA VAL A 89 1.53 13.08 -15.13
C VAL A 89 0.98 14.11 -14.16
N SER A 90 -0.17 14.71 -14.49
CA SER A 90 -0.78 15.75 -13.65
C SER A 90 -1.32 15.17 -12.34
N GLY A 91 -1.73 13.90 -12.37
CA GLY A 91 -2.20 13.16 -11.22
C GLY A 91 -1.22 12.09 -10.72
N THR A 92 0.07 12.17 -11.04
CA THR A 92 1.05 11.17 -10.59
C THR A 92 2.31 11.84 -10.05
N GLN A 93 2.79 11.36 -8.92
CA GLN A 93 4.08 11.71 -8.36
C GLN A 93 4.99 10.49 -8.35
N LEU A 94 6.26 10.71 -8.62
CA LEU A 94 7.27 9.68 -8.62
C LEU A 94 8.44 10.08 -7.74
N SER A 95 9.01 9.10 -7.05
CA SER A 95 10.24 9.28 -6.31
C SER A 95 11.15 8.08 -6.53
N LEU A 96 12.35 8.32 -7.06
CA LEU A 96 13.37 7.29 -7.26
C LEU A 96 14.47 7.50 -6.23
N ARG A 97 14.82 6.48 -5.46
CA ARG A 97 15.87 6.54 -4.41
C ARG A 97 15.61 7.63 -3.36
N GLY A 98 14.33 7.98 -3.15
CA GLY A 98 13.92 9.08 -2.27
C GLY A 98 14.02 10.47 -2.91
N GLU A 99 14.46 10.59 -4.16
CA GLU A 99 14.48 11.84 -4.91
C GLU A 99 13.16 12.02 -5.70
N PRO A 100 12.39 13.07 -5.42
CA PRO A 100 11.13 13.32 -6.11
C PRO A 100 11.38 13.78 -7.55
N VAL A 101 10.98 12.94 -8.51
CA VAL A 101 11.16 13.23 -9.93
C VAL A 101 9.93 13.97 -10.44
N ASP A 102 10.14 15.18 -10.94
CA ASP A 102 9.07 15.93 -11.58
C ASP A 102 8.74 15.34 -12.96
N LEU A 103 7.57 14.69 -13.05
CA LEU A 103 7.11 14.05 -14.29
C LEU A 103 6.62 15.07 -15.32
N GLN A 104 6.13 16.23 -14.87
CA GLN A 104 5.55 17.24 -15.76
C GLN A 104 6.59 17.84 -16.70
N ALA A 105 7.78 18.13 -16.17
CA ALA A 105 8.91 18.61 -16.96
C ALA A 105 9.41 17.60 -18.02
N ARG A 106 9.03 16.31 -17.89
CA ARG A 106 9.42 15.22 -18.80
C ARG A 106 8.21 14.60 -19.51
N SER A 107 7.08 15.31 -19.50
CA SER A 107 5.83 14.89 -20.13
C SER A 107 5.67 15.43 -21.54
N ARG A 108 5.00 14.64 -22.40
CA ARG A 108 4.57 14.98 -23.76
C ARG A 108 3.15 14.45 -23.92
N ASP A 109 2.20 15.31 -24.28
CA ASP A 109 0.79 14.92 -24.47
C ASP A 109 0.19 14.19 -23.25
N ASN A 110 0.43 14.72 -22.04
CA ASN A 110 0.03 14.14 -20.76
C ASN A 110 0.75 12.83 -20.37
N VAL A 111 1.61 12.29 -21.23
CA VAL A 111 2.42 11.09 -21.01
C VAL A 111 3.88 11.45 -20.68
N ALA A 112 4.39 11.10 -19.50
CA ALA A 112 5.83 11.15 -19.22
C ALA A 112 6.52 9.89 -19.70
N ARG A 113 7.57 10.07 -20.52
CA ARG A 113 8.51 9.02 -20.86
C ARG A 113 9.89 9.49 -20.45
N LEU A 114 10.43 8.87 -19.41
CA LEU A 114 11.74 9.20 -18.88
C LEU A 114 12.55 7.94 -18.67
N GLU A 115 13.86 8.08 -18.84
CA GLU A 115 14.84 7.06 -18.49
C GLU A 115 15.61 7.61 -17.30
N LEU A 116 15.66 6.85 -16.22
CA LEU A 116 16.34 7.22 -14.99
C LEU A 116 17.60 6.36 -14.85
N PRO A 117 18.79 6.95 -14.63
CA PRO A 117 20.05 6.22 -14.50
C PRO A 117 20.27 5.55 -13.15
#